data_AF-A0A7L3NH98-F1
#
_entry.id   AF-A0A7L3NH98-F1
#
_cell.length_a   1.000
_cell.length_b   1.000
_cell.length_c   1.000
_cell.angle_alpha   90.00
_cell.angle_beta   90.00
_cell.angle_gamma   90.00
#
_symmetry.space_group_name_H-M   'P 1'
#
loop_
_entity.id
_entity.type
_entity.pdbx_description
1 polymer ?
#
loop_
_entity_poly.entity_id
_entity_poly.type
_entity_poly.pdbx_seq_one_letter_code
_entity_poly.pdbx_strand_id
1 'polypeptide(L)'
;FHHRCQHVSFGLVQGMKTRRGEVIFLEDVLNEVRSRMLQNMASAKTTKEIEDPVETAEKVGLAALIIQDFRGLLSSDYQFSWDRALQSRGDTGVFLQYTHARLHSLEQMHGNEQLTDVNVACLQEPDAISVLQHLLRYDEVLYRSSQDLQPKHIVSYLLTLSHLAAVAHKTLPVKGSAPQLAQARLCLFQAARSVLANGMKLLGITPVTQM
;
A
#
# COMPACT_ATOMS: atom_id res chain seq x y z
N PHE A 1 8.21 38.37 7.32
CA PHE A 1 7.18 37.46 6.77
C PHE A 1 7.68 36.60 5.60
N HIS A 2 8.53 37.12 4.69
CA HIS A 2 9.07 36.35 3.54
C HIS A 2 9.83 35.05 3.89
N HIS A 3 10.51 34.95 5.03
CA HIS A 3 11.29 33.75 5.40
C HIS A 3 10.47 32.55 5.89
N ARG A 4 9.13 32.66 5.93
CA ARG A 4 8.22 31.56 6.34
C ARG A 4 7.38 31.02 5.17
N CYS A 5 7.61 31.51 3.95
CA CYS A 5 6.91 31.05 2.77
C CYS A 5 7.86 30.18 1.95
N GLN A 6 7.46 28.94 1.69
CA GLN A 6 8.20 28.01 0.85
C GLN A 6 7.29 27.59 -0.31
N HIS A 7 7.78 27.74 -1.54
CA HIS A 7 7.12 27.21 -2.72
C HIS A 7 7.55 25.75 -2.93
N VAL A 8 6.59 24.85 -2.96
CA VAL A 8 6.81 23.43 -3.24
C VAL A 8 6.38 23.18 -4.69
N SER A 9 7.36 23.19 -5.59
CA SER A 9 7.12 22.98 -7.03
C SER A 9 6.78 21.53 -7.35
N PHE A 10 5.93 21.33 -8.36
CA PHE A 10 5.62 20.01 -8.92
C PHE A 10 5.77 20.00 -10.45
N GLY A 11 6.04 18.82 -11.01
CA GLY A 11 6.13 18.59 -12.45
C GLY A 11 4.78 18.37 -13.11
N LEU A 12 4.78 18.23 -14.44
CA LEU A 12 3.57 18.04 -15.23
C LEU A 12 3.30 16.56 -15.53
N VAL A 13 2.02 16.18 -15.47
CA VAL A 13 1.56 14.87 -15.94
C VAL A 13 1.40 14.91 -17.46
N GLN A 14 2.19 14.11 -18.16
CA GLN A 14 2.16 14.00 -19.61
C GLN A 14 1.37 12.76 -20.04
N GLY A 15 0.72 12.83 -21.20
CA GLY A 15 0.13 11.65 -21.83
C GLY A 15 -1.22 11.18 -21.28
N MET A 16 -1.84 11.97 -20.39
CA MET A 16 -3.26 11.85 -20.11
C MET A 16 -4.03 12.31 -21.35
N LYS A 17 -4.49 11.37 -22.18
CA LYS A 17 -5.45 11.60 -23.28
C LYS A 17 -6.69 10.71 -23.12
N THR A 18 -7.89 11.29 -23.14
CA THR A 18 -9.13 10.50 -23.22
C THR A 18 -9.19 9.79 -24.58
N ARG A 19 -10.06 8.80 -24.76
CA ARG A 19 -10.27 8.14 -26.08
C ARG A 19 -10.62 9.13 -27.20
N ARG A 20 -11.02 10.37 -26.88
CA ARG A 20 -11.40 11.43 -27.84
C ARG A 20 -10.36 12.55 -27.99
N GLY A 21 -9.25 12.53 -27.24
CA GLY A 21 -8.16 13.51 -27.40
C GLY A 21 -8.43 14.90 -26.82
N GLU A 22 -9.50 15.08 -26.04
CA GLU A 22 -9.81 16.34 -25.34
C GLU A 22 -9.17 16.42 -23.95
N VAL A 23 -9.21 17.62 -23.36
CA VAL A 23 -8.82 17.91 -21.96
C VAL A 23 -9.38 16.81 -21.06
N ILE A 24 -8.50 16.13 -20.32
CA ILE A 24 -8.90 15.12 -19.35
C ILE A 24 -9.39 15.83 -18.09
N PHE A 25 -10.65 15.62 -17.72
CA PHE A 25 -11.10 15.94 -16.36
C PHE A 25 -10.66 14.82 -15.41
N LEU A 26 -10.30 15.18 -14.18
CA LEU A 26 -9.97 14.20 -13.14
C LEU A 26 -11.13 13.22 -12.91
N GLU A 27 -12.38 13.68 -13.04
CA GLU A 27 -13.56 12.83 -12.96
C GLU A 27 -13.55 11.71 -14.02
N ASP A 28 -13.16 12.00 -15.25
CA ASP A 28 -13.03 10.97 -16.30
C ASP A 28 -11.94 9.96 -15.97
N VAL A 29 -10.82 10.41 -15.39
CA VAL A 29 -9.75 9.52 -14.93
C VAL A 29 -10.26 8.59 -13.83
N LEU A 30 -10.95 9.13 -12.83
CA LEU A 30 -11.49 8.35 -11.72
C LEU A 30 -12.53 7.34 -12.21
N ASN A 31 -13.40 7.73 -13.14
CA ASN A 31 -14.37 6.84 -13.77
C ASN A 31 -13.71 5.71 -14.57
N GLU A 32 -12.68 6.03 -15.36
CA GLU A 32 -11.93 5.05 -16.15
C GLU A 32 -11.15 4.08 -15.25
N VAL A 33 -10.50 4.60 -14.20
CA VAL A 33 -9.81 3.80 -13.19
C VAL A 33 -10.77 2.81 -12.54
N ARG A 34 -11.93 3.29 -12.07
CA ARG A 34 -12.95 2.45 -11.44
C ARG A 34 -13.43 1.35 -12.37
N SER A 35 -13.73 1.69 -13.64
CA SER A 35 -14.17 0.72 -14.65
C SER A 35 -13.13 -0.37 -14.89
N ARG A 36 -11.85 -0.01 -15.06
CA ARG A 36 -10.76 -0.96 -15.26
C ARG A 36 -10.52 -1.83 -14.03
N MET A 37 -10.58 -1.25 -12.84
CA MET A 37 -10.41 -2.01 -11.60
C MET A 37 -11.54 -3.03 -11.40
N LEU A 38 -12.78 -2.67 -11.69
CA LEU A 38 -13.92 -3.62 -11.67
C LEU A 38 -13.69 -4.79 -12.64
N GLN A 39 -13.21 -4.52 -13.86
CA GLN A 39 -12.88 -5.57 -14.83
C GLN A 39 -11.74 -6.48 -14.34
N ASN A 40 -10.70 -5.91 -13.74
CA ASN A 40 -9.58 -6.65 -13.17
C ASN A 40 -10.03 -7.54 -12.00
N MET A 41 -10.92 -7.03 -11.14
CA MET A 41 -11.47 -7.78 -10.00
C MET A 41 -12.41 -8.90 -10.45
N ALA A 42 -13.24 -8.66 -11.47
CA ALA A 42 -14.15 -9.67 -12.03
C ALA A 42 -13.43 -10.82 -12.77
N SER A 43 -12.25 -10.54 -13.34
CA SER A 43 -11.44 -11.54 -14.04
C SER A 43 -10.54 -12.37 -13.10
N ALA A 44 -10.39 -11.95 -11.83
CA ALA A 44 -9.63 -12.69 -10.84
C ALA A 44 -10.43 -13.91 -10.34
N LYS A 45 -9.83 -15.11 -10.43
CA LYS A 45 -10.48 -16.39 -10.07
C LYS A 45 -10.65 -16.64 -8.56
N THR A 46 -10.11 -15.77 -7.70
CA THR A 46 -9.88 -16.05 -6.27
C THR A 46 -10.49 -15.01 -5.34
N THR A 47 -11.36 -14.15 -5.84
CA THR A 47 -11.90 -13.04 -5.04
C THR A 47 -12.85 -13.62 -3.99
N LYS A 48 -12.60 -13.31 -2.71
CA LYS A 48 -13.61 -13.47 -1.66
C LYS A 48 -14.86 -12.68 -2.06
N GLU A 49 -16.03 -13.03 -1.54
CA GLU A 49 -17.20 -12.16 -1.70
C GLU A 49 -16.87 -10.78 -1.11
N ILE A 50 -16.78 -9.78 -2.00
CA ILE A 50 -16.59 -8.39 -1.62
C ILE A 50 -17.99 -7.81 -1.47
N GLU A 51 -18.28 -7.23 -0.31
CA GLU A 51 -19.58 -6.66 0.01
C GLU A 51 -19.95 -5.51 -0.95
N ASP A 52 -18.99 -4.64 -1.24
CA ASP A 52 -19.12 -3.58 -2.25
C ASP A 52 -17.93 -3.58 -3.23
N PRO A 53 -18.05 -4.28 -4.37
CA PRO A 53 -17.00 -4.30 -5.40
C PRO A 53 -16.75 -2.93 -6.04
N VAL A 54 -17.76 -2.05 -6.10
CA VAL A 54 -17.65 -0.73 -6.74
C VAL A 54 -16.84 0.20 -5.87
N GLU A 55 -17.18 0.28 -4.58
CA GLU A 55 -16.44 1.09 -3.62
C GLU A 55 -15.00 0.58 -3.46
N THR A 56 -14.80 -0.74 -3.46
CA THR A 56 -13.45 -1.34 -3.40
C THR A 56 -12.63 -1.00 -4.64
N ALA A 57 -13.21 -1.12 -5.83
CA ALA A 57 -12.53 -0.76 -7.09
C ALA A 57 -12.13 0.72 -7.12
N GLU A 58 -12.97 1.61 -6.58
CA GLU A 58 -12.68 3.03 -6.46
C GLU A 58 -11.51 3.29 -5.50
N LYS A 59 -11.54 2.71 -4.28
CA LYS A 59 -10.45 2.86 -3.29
C LYS A 59 -9.12 2.33 -3.81
N VAL A 60 -9.12 1.15 -4.44
CA VAL A 60 -7.91 0.54 -5.01
C VAL A 60 -7.41 1.34 -6.21
N GLY A 61 -8.33 1.82 -7.03
CA GLY A 61 -8.04 2.67 -8.16
C GLY A 61 -7.38 4.00 -7.77
N LEU A 62 -7.94 4.67 -6.76
CA LEU A 62 -7.37 5.91 -6.22
C LEU A 62 -5.96 5.67 -5.65
N ALA A 63 -5.75 4.56 -4.95
CA ALA A 63 -4.42 4.16 -4.49
C ALA A 63 -3.43 4.01 -5.65
N ALA A 64 -3.87 3.41 -6.76
CA ALA A 64 -3.03 3.26 -7.95
C ALA A 64 -2.60 4.60 -8.55
N LEU A 65 -3.50 5.58 -8.62
CA LEU A 65 -3.18 6.93 -9.10
C LEU A 65 -2.22 7.67 -8.16
N ILE A 66 -2.52 7.69 -6.86
CA ILE A 66 -1.71 8.40 -5.85
C ILE A 66 -0.29 7.83 -5.80
N ILE A 67 -0.16 6.49 -5.76
CA ILE A 67 1.16 5.85 -5.75
C ILE A 67 1.90 6.09 -7.05
N GLN A 68 1.22 6.14 -8.19
CA GLN A 68 1.85 6.45 -9.48
C GLN A 68 2.40 7.89 -9.51
N ASP A 69 1.65 8.85 -9.01
CA ASP A 69 2.03 10.28 -8.96
C ASP A 69 3.18 10.52 -7.96
N PHE A 70 3.08 9.94 -6.76
CA PHE A 70 4.04 10.17 -5.68
C PHE A 70 5.28 9.27 -5.72
N ARG A 71 5.42 8.36 -6.69
CA ARG A 71 6.62 7.50 -6.78
C ARG A 71 7.88 8.29 -7.13
N GLY A 72 7.73 9.34 -7.94
CA GLY A 72 8.82 10.16 -8.45
C GLY A 72 9.21 11.31 -7.54
N LEU A 73 10.21 12.09 -7.95
CA LEU A 73 10.40 13.42 -7.39
C LEU A 73 9.19 14.29 -7.77
N LEU A 74 8.66 15.04 -6.81
CA LEU A 74 7.48 15.88 -7.04
C LEU A 74 7.70 16.86 -8.19
N SER A 75 8.91 17.41 -8.33
CA SER A 75 9.28 18.39 -9.36
C SER A 75 9.52 17.79 -10.76
N SER A 76 9.42 16.47 -10.92
CA SER A 76 9.71 15.82 -12.19
C SER A 76 8.43 15.59 -12.99
N ASP A 77 8.47 15.96 -14.27
CA ASP A 77 7.45 15.54 -15.24
C ASP A 77 7.44 14.00 -15.37
N TYR A 78 6.28 13.43 -15.64
CA TYR A 78 6.18 12.00 -15.95
C TYR A 78 5.08 11.68 -16.96
N GLN A 79 5.32 10.61 -17.73
CA GLN A 79 4.35 10.06 -18.66
C GLN A 79 3.42 9.07 -17.93
N PHE A 80 2.12 9.37 -17.88
CA PHE A 80 1.14 8.48 -17.28
C PHE A 80 0.93 7.22 -18.13
N SER A 81 0.85 6.06 -17.46
CA SER A 81 0.60 4.77 -18.09
C SER A 81 -0.45 4.00 -17.29
N TRP A 82 -1.61 3.81 -17.91
CA TRP A 82 -2.70 3.00 -17.38
C TRP A 82 -2.24 1.57 -17.05
N ASP A 83 -1.50 0.97 -17.98
CA ASP A 83 -1.04 -0.42 -17.86
C ASP A 83 -0.06 -0.59 -16.70
N ARG A 84 0.75 0.43 -16.40
CA ARG A 84 1.67 0.40 -15.26
C ARG A 84 0.94 0.66 -13.93
N ALA A 85 0.03 1.64 -13.89
CA ALA A 85 -0.62 2.05 -12.65
C ALA A 85 -1.54 0.94 -12.09
N LEU A 86 -2.26 0.23 -12.96
CA LEU A 86 -3.29 -0.74 -12.58
C LEU A 86 -2.79 -2.19 -12.52
N GLN A 87 -1.48 -2.41 -12.64
CA GLN A 87 -0.88 -3.74 -12.47
C GLN A 87 -1.06 -4.24 -11.03
N SER A 88 -1.48 -5.51 -10.89
CA SER A 88 -1.63 -6.18 -9.60
C SER A 88 -0.32 -6.61 -8.95
N ARG A 89 0.80 -6.51 -9.68
CA ARG A 89 2.15 -6.88 -9.23
C ARG A 89 3.11 -5.73 -9.45
N GLY A 90 4.20 -5.75 -8.68
CA GLY A 90 5.22 -4.71 -8.72
C GLY A 90 4.85 -3.53 -7.83
N ASP A 91 5.47 -2.39 -8.12
CA ASP A 91 5.49 -1.23 -7.22
C ASP A 91 4.23 -0.36 -7.34
N THR A 92 3.04 -0.94 -7.30
CA THR A 92 1.77 -0.23 -7.57
C THR A 92 0.92 -0.02 -6.31
N GLY A 93 0.00 0.94 -6.38
CA GLY A 93 -1.01 1.11 -5.32
C GLY A 93 -1.97 -0.08 -5.19
N VAL A 94 -2.19 -0.83 -6.28
CA VAL A 94 -2.95 -2.09 -6.26
C VAL A 94 -2.23 -3.14 -5.42
N PHE A 95 -0.92 -3.31 -5.60
CA PHE A 95 -0.12 -4.26 -4.81
C PHE A 95 -0.06 -3.88 -3.33
N LEU A 96 0.06 -2.58 -3.04
CA LEU A 96 0.02 -2.05 -1.68
C LEU A 96 -1.31 -2.38 -0.97
N GLN A 97 -2.44 -2.10 -1.62
CA GLN A 97 -3.78 -2.42 -1.10
C GLN A 97 -3.99 -3.92 -0.93
N TYR A 98 -3.58 -4.73 -1.91
CA TYR A 98 -3.67 -6.19 -1.82
C TYR A 98 -2.90 -6.74 -0.63
N THR A 99 -1.68 -6.24 -0.40
CA THR A 99 -0.87 -6.67 0.75
C THR A 99 -1.55 -6.32 2.06
N HIS A 100 -2.09 -5.10 2.20
CA HIS A 100 -2.83 -4.71 3.39
C HIS A 100 -4.07 -5.59 3.63
N ALA A 101 -4.91 -5.81 2.60
CA ALA A 101 -6.10 -6.66 2.70
C ALA A 101 -5.77 -8.11 3.08
N ARG A 102 -4.65 -8.63 2.56
CA ARG A 102 -4.18 -9.98 2.89
C ARG A 102 -3.76 -10.10 4.35
N LEU A 103 -3.02 -9.13 4.88
CA LEU A 103 -2.65 -9.10 6.30
C LEU A 103 -3.87 -8.92 7.21
N HIS A 104 -4.84 -8.11 6.78
CA HIS A 104 -6.11 -7.97 7.49
C HIS A 104 -6.89 -9.30 7.54
N SER A 105 -6.97 -10.01 6.41
CA SER A 105 -7.58 -11.35 6.37
C SER A 105 -6.85 -12.35 7.27
N LEU A 106 -5.52 -12.32 7.35
CA LEU A 106 -4.74 -13.18 8.24
C LEU A 106 -5.09 -12.93 9.71
N GLU A 107 -5.23 -11.66 10.09
CA GLU A 107 -5.67 -11.25 11.42
C GLU A 107 -7.08 -11.73 11.74
N GLN A 108 -8.04 -11.58 10.81
CA GLN A 108 -9.41 -12.07 11.02
C GLN A 108 -9.48 -13.61 11.21
N MET A 109 -8.57 -14.36 10.58
CA MET A 109 -8.57 -15.83 10.70
C MET A 109 -7.90 -16.34 11.99
N HIS A 110 -7.02 -15.54 12.62
CA HIS A 110 -6.14 -16.01 13.70
C HIS A 110 -6.10 -15.10 14.94
N GLY A 111 -6.73 -13.92 14.90
CA GLY A 111 -6.66 -12.86 15.91
C GLY A 111 -7.72 -12.94 17.02
N ASN A 112 -8.31 -14.11 17.25
CA ASN A 112 -9.34 -14.29 18.29
C ASN A 112 -8.77 -14.29 19.73
N GLU A 113 -7.45 -14.30 19.89
CA GLU A 113 -6.78 -14.21 21.18
C GLU A 113 -6.16 -12.82 21.35
N GLN A 114 -6.38 -12.19 22.51
CA GLN A 114 -5.65 -10.97 22.86
C GLN A 114 -4.15 -11.28 22.84
N LEU A 115 -3.39 -10.52 22.04
CA LEU A 115 -1.93 -10.59 22.01
C LEU A 115 -1.35 -9.90 23.24
N THR A 116 -1.60 -10.47 24.41
CA THR A 116 -0.94 -10.09 25.66
C THR A 116 0.23 -11.04 25.88
N ASP A 117 1.39 -10.49 26.26
CA ASP A 117 2.60 -11.27 26.60
C ASP A 117 3.20 -12.09 25.43
N VAL A 118 3.27 -11.48 24.24
CA VAL A 118 3.87 -12.11 23.05
C VAL A 118 5.39 -12.30 23.24
N ASN A 119 5.85 -13.54 23.16
CA ASN A 119 7.28 -13.86 23.17
C ASN A 119 7.95 -13.50 21.83
N VAL A 120 8.40 -12.26 21.70
CA VAL A 120 9.08 -11.77 20.49
C VAL A 120 10.42 -12.46 20.22
N ALA A 121 11.03 -13.12 21.21
CA ALA A 121 12.28 -13.86 21.01
C ALA A 121 12.11 -15.06 20.05
N CYS A 122 10.86 -15.47 19.76
CA CYS A 122 10.57 -16.49 18.76
C CYS A 122 10.81 -16.03 17.30
N LEU A 123 10.88 -14.72 17.03
CA LEU A 123 11.08 -14.16 15.68
C LEU A 123 12.56 -14.10 15.31
N GLN A 124 13.17 -15.25 15.03
CA GLN A 124 14.58 -15.38 14.66
C GLN A 124 14.78 -15.59 13.15
N GLU A 125 13.71 -15.80 12.41
CA GLU A 125 13.79 -16.08 10.98
C GLU A 125 14.24 -14.83 10.20
N PRO A 126 15.11 -14.96 9.17
CA PRO A 126 15.63 -13.83 8.42
C PRO A 126 14.53 -12.91 7.83
N ASP A 127 13.45 -13.50 7.35
CA ASP A 127 12.31 -12.75 6.79
C ASP A 127 11.57 -11.96 7.89
N ALA A 128 11.46 -12.51 9.10
CA ALA A 128 10.86 -11.83 10.24
C ALA A 128 11.72 -10.63 10.66
N ILE A 129 13.02 -10.85 10.79
CA ILE A 129 14.01 -9.81 11.13
C ILE A 129 13.99 -8.70 10.08
N SER A 130 13.90 -9.04 8.79
CA SER A 130 13.86 -8.05 7.71
C SER A 130 12.63 -7.14 7.81
N VAL A 131 11.45 -7.71 8.11
CA VAL A 131 10.24 -6.92 8.34
C VAL A 131 10.40 -6.03 9.58
N LEU A 132 10.90 -6.58 10.70
CA LEU A 132 11.13 -5.82 11.93
C LEU A 132 12.08 -4.64 11.73
N GLN A 133 13.23 -4.87 11.10
CA GLN A 133 14.21 -3.84 10.80
C GLN A 133 13.63 -2.74 9.92
N HIS A 134 12.79 -3.09 8.95
CA HIS A 134 12.13 -2.10 8.12
C HIS A 134 11.09 -1.30 8.92
N LEU A 135 10.30 -1.94 9.78
CA LEU A 135 9.32 -1.26 10.64
C LEU A 135 9.97 -0.21 11.56
N LEU A 136 11.18 -0.49 12.07
CA LEU A 136 11.93 0.44 12.93
C LEU A 136 12.35 1.74 12.23
N ARG A 137 12.25 1.83 10.90
CA ARG A 137 12.67 3.01 10.12
C ARG A 137 11.51 3.94 9.77
N TYR A 138 10.30 3.64 10.22
CA TYR A 138 9.13 4.39 9.79
C TYR A 138 9.20 5.87 10.20
N ASP A 139 9.62 6.15 11.43
CA ASP A 139 9.81 7.49 11.97
C ASP A 139 10.89 8.29 11.22
N GLU A 140 12.03 7.65 10.90
CA GLU A 140 13.09 8.22 10.06
C GLU A 140 12.53 8.66 8.70
N VAL A 141 11.73 7.81 8.07
CA VAL A 141 11.11 8.10 6.76
C VAL A 141 10.10 9.24 6.85
N LEU A 142 9.29 9.30 7.90
CA LEU A 142 8.35 10.40 8.12
C LEU A 142 9.08 11.73 8.31
N TYR A 143 10.12 11.73 9.14
CA TYR A 143 10.96 12.92 9.36
C TYR A 143 11.60 13.39 8.06
N ARG A 144 12.21 12.47 7.30
CA ARG A 144 12.81 12.78 6.01
C ARG A 144 11.81 13.31 4.99
N SER A 145 10.62 12.70 4.90
CA SER A 145 9.53 13.19 4.04
C SER A 145 9.13 14.63 4.39
N SER A 146 9.05 14.95 5.68
CA SER A 146 8.74 16.30 6.14
C SER A 146 9.86 17.31 5.87
N GLN A 147 11.14 16.91 5.97
CA GLN A 147 12.27 17.81 5.68
C GLN A 147 12.39 18.10 4.18
N ASP A 148 12.28 17.05 3.36
CA ASP A 148 12.46 17.17 1.91
C ASP A 148 11.18 17.68 1.20
N LEU A 149 10.03 17.63 1.88
CA LEU A 149 8.70 17.85 1.31
C LEU A 149 8.42 16.91 0.12
N GLN A 150 8.78 15.63 0.27
CA GLN A 150 8.75 14.63 -0.79
C GLN A 150 7.97 13.36 -0.38
N PRO A 151 6.76 13.13 -0.91
CA PRO A 151 5.95 11.96 -0.56
C PRO A 151 6.58 10.64 -1.02
N LYS A 152 7.49 10.68 -2.00
CA LYS A 152 8.19 9.49 -2.54
C LYS A 152 8.92 8.66 -1.50
N HIS A 153 9.36 9.28 -0.42
CA HIS A 153 10.04 8.59 0.68
C HIS A 153 9.08 7.64 1.38
N ILE A 154 7.85 8.09 1.64
CA ILE A 154 6.78 7.28 2.21
C ILE A 154 6.36 6.19 1.21
N VAL A 155 6.19 6.54 -0.07
CA VAL A 155 5.83 5.55 -1.11
C VAL A 155 6.86 4.43 -1.20
N SER A 156 8.15 4.77 -1.31
CA SER A 156 9.24 3.79 -1.42
C SER A 156 9.31 2.89 -0.19
N TYR A 157 9.12 3.47 1.00
CA TYR A 157 9.07 2.74 2.26
C TYR A 157 7.89 1.75 2.29
N LEU A 158 6.69 2.20 1.92
CA LEU A 158 5.49 1.36 1.96
C LEU A 158 5.56 0.21 0.96
N LEU A 159 6.04 0.47 -0.26
CA LEU A 159 6.21 -0.58 -1.27
C LEU A 159 7.25 -1.62 -0.82
N THR A 160 8.36 -1.18 -0.23
CA THR A 160 9.36 -2.09 0.35
C THR A 160 8.76 -2.92 1.48
N LEU A 161 8.00 -2.31 2.38
CA LEU A 161 7.31 -3.01 3.46
C LEU A 161 6.32 -4.04 2.90
N SER A 162 5.58 -3.69 1.84
CA SER A 162 4.66 -4.62 1.18
C SER A 162 5.37 -5.84 0.60
N HIS A 163 6.51 -5.64 -0.07
CA HIS A 163 7.32 -6.77 -0.59
C HIS A 163 7.84 -7.66 0.52
N LEU A 164 8.42 -7.07 1.58
CA LEU A 164 8.92 -7.81 2.74
C LEU A 164 7.80 -8.60 3.43
N ALA A 165 6.64 -7.97 3.65
CA ALA A 165 5.48 -8.62 4.26
C ALA A 165 4.91 -9.73 3.38
N ALA A 166 4.89 -9.55 2.04
CA ALA A 166 4.44 -10.58 1.12
C ALA A 166 5.35 -11.81 1.12
N VAL A 167 6.68 -11.60 1.18
CA VAL A 167 7.67 -12.69 1.33
C VAL A 167 7.47 -13.39 2.67
N ALA A 168 7.46 -12.64 3.78
CA ALA A 168 7.28 -13.17 5.13
C ALA A 168 5.96 -13.94 5.28
N HIS A 169 4.85 -13.46 4.71
CA HIS A 169 3.57 -14.18 4.72
C HIS A 169 3.67 -15.55 4.02
N LYS A 170 4.52 -15.68 2.99
CA LYS A 170 4.71 -16.96 2.28
C LYS A 170 5.59 -17.92 3.07
N THR A 171 6.62 -17.41 3.75
CA THR A 171 7.66 -18.22 4.40
C THR A 171 7.39 -18.50 5.87
N LEU A 172 6.61 -17.66 6.55
CA LEU A 172 6.33 -17.72 7.99
C LEU A 172 4.85 -18.09 8.24
N PRO A 173 4.46 -19.37 8.14
CA PRO A 173 3.06 -19.77 8.33
C PRO A 173 2.60 -19.53 9.77
N VAL A 174 1.48 -18.84 9.96
CA VAL A 174 0.84 -18.72 11.29
C VAL A 174 0.13 -20.02 11.64
N LYS A 175 -0.67 -20.55 10.71
CA LYS A 175 -1.38 -21.82 10.87
C LYS A 175 -0.40 -23.00 10.97
N GLY A 176 -0.60 -23.85 11.97
CA GLY A 176 0.21 -25.06 12.18
C GLY A 176 1.55 -24.83 12.89
N SER A 177 1.86 -23.59 13.25
CA SER A 177 3.02 -23.28 14.09
C SER A 177 2.72 -23.51 15.57
N ALA A 178 3.77 -23.66 16.38
CA ALA A 178 3.63 -23.69 17.84
C ALA A 178 2.93 -22.40 18.34
N PRO A 179 2.06 -22.46 19.36
CA PRO A 179 1.22 -21.33 19.77
C PRO A 179 1.98 -20.01 19.99
N GLN A 180 3.11 -20.05 20.71
CA GLN A 180 3.95 -18.88 20.99
C GLN A 180 4.53 -18.26 19.70
N LEU A 181 5.00 -19.10 18.78
CA LEU A 181 5.55 -18.65 17.49
C LEU A 181 4.44 -18.11 16.58
N ALA A 182 3.26 -18.73 16.58
CA ALA A 182 2.11 -18.26 15.83
C ALA A 182 1.66 -16.88 16.31
N GLN A 183 1.57 -16.66 17.63
CA GLN A 183 1.26 -15.36 18.23
C GLN A 183 2.33 -14.31 17.89
N ALA A 184 3.62 -14.66 17.96
CA ALA A 184 4.71 -13.74 17.59
C ALA A 184 4.65 -13.32 16.12
N ARG A 185 4.45 -14.27 15.20
CA ARG A 185 4.29 -13.99 13.76
C ARG A 185 3.04 -13.17 13.48
N LEU A 186 1.92 -13.46 14.16
CA LEU A 186 0.70 -12.69 14.02
C LEU A 186 0.89 -11.24 14.47
N CYS A 187 1.55 -11.02 15.60
CA CYS A 187 1.90 -9.69 16.10
C CYS A 187 2.76 -8.91 15.08
N LEU A 188 3.76 -9.55 14.47
CA LEU A 188 4.57 -8.97 13.40
C LEU A 188 3.71 -8.51 12.21
N PHE A 189 2.80 -9.37 11.74
CA PHE A 189 1.92 -9.03 10.61
C PHE A 189 0.91 -7.94 10.94
N GLN A 190 0.40 -7.88 12.18
CA GLN A 190 -0.46 -6.79 12.64
C GLN A 190 0.28 -5.45 12.71
N ALA A 191 1.54 -5.46 13.18
CA ALA A 191 2.38 -4.28 13.18
C ALA A 191 2.63 -3.78 11.74
N ALA A 192 2.99 -4.70 10.83
CA ALA A 192 3.15 -4.36 9.41
C ALA A 192 1.87 -3.81 8.79
N ARG A 193 0.72 -4.44 9.02
CA ARG A 193 -0.58 -3.96 8.54
C ARG A 193 -0.89 -2.55 9.07
N SER A 194 -0.68 -2.31 10.36
CA SER A 194 -0.93 -1.02 10.99
C SER A 194 -0.05 0.09 10.40
N VAL A 195 1.24 -0.18 10.19
CA VAL A 195 2.15 0.78 9.54
C VAL A 195 1.77 1.03 8.09
N LEU A 196 1.40 0.00 7.32
CA LEU A 196 0.88 0.16 5.97
C LEU A 196 -0.37 1.03 5.94
N ALA A 197 -1.33 0.79 6.84
CA ALA A 197 -2.55 1.57 6.97
C ALA A 197 -2.26 3.05 7.30
N ASN A 198 -1.35 3.30 8.24
CA ASN A 198 -0.98 4.65 8.66
C ASN A 198 -0.30 5.42 7.54
N GLY A 199 0.65 4.80 6.83
CA GLY A 199 1.32 5.46 5.71
C GLY A 199 0.40 5.70 4.52
N MET A 200 -0.49 4.77 4.21
CA MET A 200 -1.53 4.99 3.19
C MET A 200 -2.42 6.18 3.54
N LYS A 201 -2.94 6.24 4.78
CA LYS A 201 -3.76 7.36 5.24
C LYS A 201 -3.01 8.70 5.16
N LEU A 202 -1.72 8.71 5.48
CA LEU A 202 -0.89 9.91 5.36
C LEU A 202 -0.77 10.40 3.91
N LEU A 203 -0.79 9.49 2.94
CA LEU A 203 -0.80 9.81 1.51
C LEU A 203 -2.20 10.13 0.96
N GLY A 204 -3.26 10.11 1.80
CA GLY A 204 -4.65 10.28 1.36
C GLY A 204 -5.28 9.03 0.75
N ILE A 205 -4.68 7.86 0.94
CA ILE A 205 -5.19 6.57 0.47
C ILE A 205 -6.02 5.90 1.56
N THR A 206 -7.23 5.46 1.22
CA THR A 206 -8.10 4.68 2.11
C THR A 206 -7.74 3.19 2.04
N PRO A 207 -7.19 2.56 3.10
CA PRO A 207 -6.85 1.14 3.08
C PRO A 207 -8.10 0.27 2.97
N VAL A 208 -8.08 -0.73 2.08
CA VAL A 208 -9.16 -1.71 1.97
C VAL A 208 -8.87 -2.94 2.83
N THR A 209 -9.91 -3.53 3.41
CA THR A 209 -9.80 -4.72 4.27
C THR A 209 -9.99 -6.02 3.51
N GLN A 210 -10.55 -5.97 2.29
CA GLN A 210 -10.86 -7.10 1.44
C GLN A 210 -10.58 -6.74 -0.03
N MET A 211 -10.06 -7.71 -0.80
CA MET A 211 -9.77 -7.65 -2.23
C MET A 211 -9.82 -9.04 -2.84
#